data_AF-A0A6J7ASR8-F1
#
_entry.id   AF-A0A6J7ASR8-F1
#
_cell.length_a   1.000
_cell.length_b   1.000
_cell.length_c   1.000
_cell.angle_alpha   90.00
_cell.angle_beta   90.00
_cell.angle_gamma   90.00
#
_symmetry.space_group_name_H-M   'P 1'
#
loop_
_entity.id
_entity.type
_entity.pdbx_description
1 polymer ?
#
loop_
_entity_poly.entity_id
_entity_poly.type
_entity_poly.pdbx_seq_one_letter_code
_entity_poly.pdbx_strand_id
1 'polypeptide(L)'
;MPFPKAISLDGATRVFFPELFPDEPTGTAELAPGRWHIDPAAIAGATLGTGGRVALVISPHYLAGASTRLERVTDVDAVRLLLDNSYEFARLGNRAFDALVTVAQESVVFRLEYSELDAACEVVLQLAREIR
;
A
#
# COMPACT_ATOMS: atom_id res chain seq x y z
N MET A 1 -4.05 13.58 -8.71
CA MET A 1 -5.02 12.51 -8.99
C MET A 1 -4.41 11.24 -8.44
N PRO A 2 -5.04 10.48 -7.51
CA PRO A 2 -4.53 9.15 -7.22
C PRO A 2 -4.56 8.36 -8.53
N PHE A 3 -3.43 7.83 -8.95
CA PHE A 3 -3.39 6.98 -10.11
C PHE A 3 -4.02 5.66 -9.68
N PRO A 4 -5.14 5.19 -10.27
CA PRO A 4 -5.56 3.80 -10.10
C PRO A 4 -4.43 2.95 -10.67
N LYS A 5 -3.54 2.50 -9.79
CA LYS A 5 -2.36 1.75 -10.18
C LYS A 5 -2.84 0.33 -10.42
N ALA A 6 -2.64 -0.16 -11.64
CA ALA A 6 -2.90 -1.55 -11.95
C ALA A 6 -2.13 -2.44 -10.96
N ILE A 7 -2.84 -3.39 -10.35
CA ILE A 7 -2.20 -4.43 -9.54
C ILE A 7 -1.49 -5.34 -10.52
N SER A 8 -0.18 -5.53 -10.30
CA SER A 8 0.61 -6.45 -11.12
C SER A 8 0.59 -7.82 -10.45
N LEU A 9 0.00 -8.80 -11.10
CA LEU A 9 0.00 -10.19 -10.69
C LEU A 9 1.04 -10.96 -11.49
N ASP A 10 1.78 -11.83 -10.82
CA ASP A 10 2.64 -12.79 -11.52
C ASP A 10 1.85 -14.05 -11.91
N GLY A 11 2.42 -14.89 -12.77
CA GLY A 11 1.77 -16.13 -13.18
C GLY A 11 1.52 -17.12 -12.03
N ALA A 12 2.33 -17.07 -10.96
CA ALA A 12 2.18 -17.96 -9.81
C ALA A 12 0.96 -17.58 -8.95
N THR A 13 0.59 -16.29 -8.92
CA THR A 13 -0.59 -15.80 -8.19
C THR A 13 -1.93 -16.23 -8.80
N ARG A 14 -1.94 -16.81 -10.02
CA ARG A 14 -3.17 -17.29 -10.68
C ARG A 14 -3.95 -18.34 -9.89
N VAL A 15 -3.26 -19.14 -9.08
CA VAL A 15 -3.90 -20.15 -8.24
C VAL A 15 -4.81 -19.51 -7.17
N PHE A 16 -4.47 -18.30 -6.73
CA PHE A 16 -5.19 -17.61 -5.66
C PHE A 16 -6.33 -16.71 -6.17
N PHE A 17 -6.21 -16.19 -7.39
CA PHE A 17 -7.17 -15.24 -7.96
C PHE A 17 -7.58 -15.61 -9.40
N PRO A 18 -8.04 -16.84 -9.67
CA PRO A 18 -8.31 -17.31 -11.02
C PRO A 18 -9.30 -16.43 -11.79
N GLU A 19 -10.24 -15.80 -11.09
CA GLU A 19 -11.27 -14.89 -11.62
C GLU A 19 -10.71 -13.56 -12.16
N LEU A 20 -9.49 -13.18 -11.77
CA LEU A 20 -8.85 -11.93 -12.19
C LEU A 20 -7.96 -12.11 -13.44
N PHE A 21 -7.83 -13.34 -13.94
CA PHE A 21 -7.11 -13.67 -15.17
C PHE A 21 -8.10 -13.88 -16.31
N PRO A 22 -7.80 -13.39 -17.53
CA PRO A 22 -8.68 -13.60 -18.68
C PRO A 22 -8.68 -15.07 -19.11
N ASP A 23 -9.81 -15.53 -19.65
CA ASP A 23 -9.97 -16.89 -20.16
C ASP A 23 -9.07 -17.18 -21.38
N GLU A 24 -8.84 -16.17 -22.24
CA GLU A 24 -7.92 -16.23 -23.37
C GLU A 24 -7.02 -14.98 -23.42
N PRO A 25 -5.75 -15.11 -23.86
CA PRO A 25 -4.87 -13.96 -24.06
C PRO A 25 -5.40 -13.10 -25.22
N THR A 26 -6.06 -11.98 -24.89
CA THR A 26 -6.59 -11.04 -25.88
C THR A 26 -5.43 -10.31 -26.58
N GLY A 27 -5.07 -10.78 -27.79
CA GLY A 27 -4.45 -10.02 -28.88
C GLY A 27 -3.11 -9.30 -28.66
N THR A 28 -2.08 -9.73 -29.41
CA THR A 28 -0.84 -9.02 -29.89
C THR A 28 -0.16 -7.93 -29.05
N ALA A 29 -0.40 -7.83 -27.75
CA ALA A 29 0.59 -7.26 -26.85
C ALA A 29 1.61 -8.39 -26.61
N GLU A 30 2.87 -8.18 -26.96
CA GLU A 30 3.96 -9.05 -26.52
C GLU A 30 3.87 -9.20 -25.00
N LEU A 31 3.23 -10.28 -24.57
CA LEU A 31 3.11 -10.67 -23.18
C LEU A 31 4.53 -11.02 -22.75
N ALA A 32 5.22 -10.05 -22.16
CA ALA A 32 6.41 -10.34 -21.40
C ALA A 32 6.02 -11.43 -20.39
N PRO A 33 6.64 -12.62 -20.45
CA PRO A 33 6.22 -13.75 -19.64
C PRO A 33 6.29 -13.36 -18.17
N GLY A 34 5.13 -13.34 -17.50
CA GLY A 34 5.05 -13.35 -16.04
C GLY A 34 4.54 -12.10 -15.33
N ARG A 35 3.99 -11.08 -16.00
CA ARG A 35 3.30 -9.96 -15.31
C ARG A 35 1.99 -9.57 -15.99
N TRP A 36 0.88 -9.78 -15.28
CA TRP A 36 -0.48 -9.40 -15.65
C TRP A 36 -0.86 -8.11 -14.90
N HIS A 37 -1.39 -7.12 -15.60
CA HIS A 37 -1.87 -5.87 -15.01
C HIS A 37 -3.39 -5.88 -14.94
N ILE A 38 -3.95 -5.93 -13.72
CA ILE A 38 -5.40 -5.89 -13.52
C ILE A 38 -5.86 -4.43 -13.60
N ASP A 39 -6.87 -4.16 -14.43
CA ASP A 39 -7.65 -2.92 -14.33
C ASP A 39 -8.38 -2.91 -12.98
N PRO A 40 -8.11 -1.95 -12.09
CA PRO A 40 -8.79 -1.88 -10.79
C PRO A 40 -10.33 -1.81 -10.91
N ALA A 41 -10.87 -1.33 -12.04
CA ALA A 41 -12.31 -1.34 -12.31
C ALA A 41 -12.89 -2.75 -12.55
N ALA A 42 -12.05 -3.72 -12.92
CA ALA A 42 -12.47 -5.10 -13.16
C ALA A 42 -12.57 -5.93 -11.87
N ILE A 43 -12.10 -5.42 -10.74
CA ILE A 43 -12.18 -6.11 -9.45
C ILE A 43 -13.61 -5.95 -8.90
N ALA A 44 -14.30 -7.07 -8.74
CA ALA A 44 -15.67 -7.08 -8.23
C ALA A 44 -15.76 -6.39 -6.86
N GLY A 45 -16.64 -5.39 -6.74
CA GLY A 45 -16.81 -4.62 -5.51
C GLY A 45 -15.74 -3.55 -5.26
N ALA A 46 -14.81 -3.31 -6.20
CA ALA A 46 -13.84 -2.24 -6.07
C ALA A 46 -14.49 -0.86 -6.21
N THR A 47 -14.10 0.05 -5.32
CA THR A 47 -14.45 1.47 -5.40
C THR A 47 -13.22 2.25 -5.81
N LEU A 48 -13.30 2.96 -6.94
CA LEU A 48 -12.23 3.86 -7.37
C LEU A 48 -12.37 5.19 -6.64
N GLY A 49 -11.42 5.49 -5.75
CA GLY A 49 -11.39 6.76 -5.03
C GLY A 49 -10.93 7.92 -5.92
N THR A 50 -11.52 9.10 -5.74
CA THR A 50 -11.13 10.35 -6.43
C THR A 50 -9.91 11.06 -5.81
N GLY A 51 -9.32 10.43 -4.79
CA GLY A 51 -8.26 11.01 -3.96
C GLY A 51 -8.83 11.46 -2.64
N GLY A 52 -8.02 11.37 -1.59
CA GLY A 52 -8.44 11.70 -0.23
C GLY A 52 -7.26 12.14 0.62
N ARG A 53 -7.57 12.76 1.74
CA ARG A 53 -6.59 13.07 2.78
C ARG A 53 -6.08 11.77 3.40
N VAL A 54 -4.77 11.65 3.58
CA VAL A 54 -4.18 10.52 4.30
C VAL A 54 -4.49 10.71 5.78
N ALA A 55 -5.35 9.86 6.34
CA ALA A 55 -5.70 9.91 7.76
C ALA A 55 -4.75 9.07 8.63
N LEU A 56 -4.19 8.00 8.05
CA LEU A 56 -3.45 6.97 8.76
C LEU A 56 -2.31 6.42 7.88
N VAL A 57 -1.12 6.29 8.45
CA VAL A 57 0.03 5.60 7.86
C VAL A 57 0.51 4.53 8.83
N ILE A 58 0.70 3.30 8.34
CA ILE A 58 1.20 2.18 9.15
C ILE A 58 2.41 1.61 8.42
N SER A 59 3.54 1.55 9.13
CA SER A 59 4.77 0.92 8.65
C SER A 59 4.94 -0.46 9.25
N PRO A 60 4.67 -1.53 8.50
CA PRO A 60 4.87 -2.90 8.98
C PRO A 60 6.36 -3.23 9.08
N HIS A 61 6.73 -3.96 10.13
CA HIS A 61 8.07 -4.50 10.37
C HIS A 61 7.93 -5.93 10.88
N TYR A 62 8.20 -6.90 10.01
CA TYR A 62 8.15 -8.31 10.41
C TYR A 62 9.39 -8.64 11.26
N LEU A 63 9.16 -9.19 12.45
CA LEU A 63 10.20 -9.69 13.34
C LEU A 63 9.78 -11.09 13.83
N ALA A 64 10.53 -12.11 13.43
CA ALA A 64 10.20 -13.51 13.73
C ALA A 64 10.08 -13.73 15.26
N GLY A 65 8.97 -14.31 15.69
CA GLY A 65 8.65 -14.57 17.10
C GLY A 65 8.26 -13.34 17.92
N ALA A 66 8.18 -12.14 17.32
CA ALA A 66 7.75 -10.94 18.02
C ALA A 66 6.23 -10.94 18.30
N SER A 67 5.84 -10.40 19.45
CA SER A 67 4.44 -10.07 19.72
C SER A 67 3.98 -8.94 18.81
N THR A 68 2.75 -9.01 18.29
CA THR A 68 2.15 -7.90 17.55
C THR A 68 2.08 -6.64 18.41
N ARG A 69 2.74 -5.56 17.97
CA ARG A 69 2.81 -4.28 18.68
C ARG A 69 2.65 -3.12 17.71
N LEU A 70 1.73 -2.22 18.05
CA LEU A 70 1.52 -0.96 17.35
C LEU A 70 2.05 0.19 18.18
N GLU A 71 2.94 1.01 17.61
CA GLU A 71 3.54 2.15 18.28
C GLU A 71 3.35 3.42 17.45
N ARG A 72 2.80 4.47 18.07
CA ARG A 72 2.68 5.78 17.43
C ARG A 72 4.06 6.41 17.35
N VAL A 73 4.41 6.95 16.19
CA VAL A 73 5.69 7.64 15.99
C VAL A 73 5.53 9.15 16.10
N THR A 74 6.64 9.84 16.39
CA THR A 74 6.71 11.30 16.36
C THR A 74 6.63 11.83 14.94
N ASP A 75 6.26 13.10 14.75
CA ASP A 75 6.22 13.71 13.41
C ASP A 75 7.57 13.67 12.70
N VAL A 76 8.67 13.84 13.45
CA VAL A 76 10.04 13.76 12.91
C VAL A 76 10.33 12.34 12.41
N ASP A 77 9.99 11.32 13.21
CA ASP A 77 10.21 9.94 12.82
C ASP A 77 9.24 9.49 11.72
N ALA A 78 8.04 10.06 11.64
CA ALA A 78 7.10 9.88 10.54
C ALA A 78 7.69 10.40 9.23
N VAL A 79 8.24 11.62 9.21
CA VAL A 79 8.91 12.17 8.01
C VAL A 79 10.08 11.29 7.59
N ARG A 80 10.93 10.85 8.53
CA ARG A 80 12.04 9.92 8.25
C ARG A 80 11.55 8.61 7.64
N LEU A 81 10.52 8.02 8.25
CA LEU A 81 9.93 6.78 7.77
C LEU A 81 9.40 6.93 6.34
N LEU A 82 8.70 8.01 6.05
CA LEU A 82 8.18 8.29 4.72
C LEU A 82 9.31 8.54 3.70
N LEU A 83 10.39 9.21 4.12
CA LEU A 83 11.58 9.42 3.30
C LEU A 83 12.24 8.10 2.91
N ASP A 84 12.41 7.18 3.87
CA ASP A 84 13.03 5.87 3.64
C ASP A 84 12.24 4.99 2.64
N ASN A 85 10.96 5.31 2.46
CA ASN A 85 10.03 4.60 1.56
C ASN A 85 9.67 5.39 0.28
N SER A 86 10.42 6.46 -0.01
CA SER A 86 10.19 7.34 -1.17
C SER A 86 11.45 7.46 -2.04
N TYR A 87 11.31 7.41 -3.38
CA TYR A 87 12.47 7.25 -4.27
C TYR A 87 12.61 8.29 -5.40
N GLU A 88 11.70 9.26 -5.52
CA GLU A 88 11.61 10.18 -6.69
C GLU A 88 12.09 11.62 -6.40
N PHE A 89 12.93 11.83 -5.39
CA PHE A 89 13.38 13.17 -4.97
C PHE A 89 14.22 13.90 -6.01
N ALA A 90 15.04 13.18 -6.78
CA ALA A 90 15.85 13.81 -7.83
C ALA A 90 15.00 14.49 -8.91
N ARG A 91 13.81 13.92 -9.20
CA ARG A 91 12.88 14.43 -10.20
C ARG A 91 11.91 15.46 -9.63
N LEU A 92 11.42 15.23 -8.41
CA LEU A 92 10.34 16.03 -7.80
C LEU A 92 10.86 17.17 -6.90
N GLY A 93 12.13 17.12 -6.51
CA GLY A 93 12.78 18.13 -5.67
C GLY A 93 12.05 18.39 -4.35
N ASN A 94 12.08 19.64 -3.90
CA ASN A 94 11.49 20.07 -2.63
C ASN A 94 9.99 19.76 -2.52
N ARG A 95 9.25 19.74 -3.64
CA ARG A 95 7.81 19.44 -3.63
C ARG A 95 7.51 18.03 -3.09
N ALA A 96 8.38 17.06 -3.35
CA ALA A 96 8.22 15.72 -2.77
C ALA A 96 8.44 15.75 -1.26
N PHE A 97 9.45 16.48 -0.79
CA PHE A 97 9.72 16.63 0.63
C PHE A 97 8.56 17.31 1.37
N ASP A 98 8.06 18.43 0.84
CA ASP A 98 6.93 19.16 1.42
C ASP A 98 5.66 18.30 1.50
N ALA A 99 5.43 17.45 0.49
CA ALA A 99 4.32 16.50 0.50
C ALA A 99 4.46 15.46 1.63
N LEU A 100 5.66 14.95 1.88
CA LEU A 100 5.89 14.02 3.00
C LEU A 100 5.70 14.69 4.36
N VAL A 101 6.17 15.92 4.52
CA VAL A 101 5.93 16.72 5.73
C VAL A 101 4.43 16.93 5.95
N THR A 102 3.70 17.28 4.90
CA THR A 102 2.23 17.45 4.96
C THR A 102 1.55 16.16 5.41
N VAL A 103 1.92 15.01 4.83
CA VAL A 103 1.37 13.71 5.24
C VAL A 103 1.71 13.42 6.71
N ALA A 104 2.95 13.62 7.15
CA ALA A 104 3.35 13.37 8.53
C ALA A 104 2.61 14.26 9.54
N GLN A 105 2.32 15.51 9.19
CA GLN A 105 1.60 16.46 10.05
C GLN A 105 0.09 16.23 10.06
N GLU A 106 -0.48 15.75 8.95
CA GLU A 106 -1.91 15.61 8.79
C GLU A 106 -2.44 14.20 9.06
N SER A 107 -1.58 13.20 9.20
CA SER A 107 -1.96 11.81 9.44
C SER A 107 -1.46 11.32 10.80
N VAL A 108 -2.09 10.27 11.31
CA VAL A 108 -1.50 9.51 12.41
C VAL A 108 -0.57 8.45 11.83
N VAL A 109 0.67 8.39 12.31
CA VAL A 109 1.67 7.43 11.82
C VAL A 109 2.03 6.43 12.91
N PHE A 110 2.05 5.15 12.54
CA PHE A 110 2.42 4.04 13.41
C PHE A 110 3.51 3.16 12.81
N ARG A 111 4.29 2.53 13.67
CA ARG A 111 5.06 1.32 13.37
C ARG A 111 4.31 0.11 13.90
N LEU A 112 4.26 -0.95 13.09
CA LEU A 112 3.64 -2.22 13.44
C LEU A 112 4.70 -3.31 13.41
N GLU A 113 5.13 -3.76 14.58
CA GLU A 113 5.96 -4.95 14.72
C GLU A 113 5.04 -6.18 14.78
N TYR A 114 5.37 -7.24 14.05
CA TYR A 114 4.55 -8.46 14.04
C TYR A 114 5.33 -9.71 13.61
N SER A 115 4.83 -10.87 14.00
CA SER A 115 5.23 -12.18 13.46
C SER A 115 4.06 -12.95 12.87
N GLU A 116 2.86 -12.83 13.46
CA GLU A 116 1.63 -13.46 12.99
C GLU A 116 0.81 -12.49 12.12
N LEU A 117 0.55 -12.88 10.87
CA LEU A 117 -0.13 -12.04 9.89
C LEU A 117 -1.57 -11.73 10.30
N ASP A 118 -2.33 -12.73 10.76
CA ASP A 118 -3.75 -12.55 11.12
C ASP A 118 -3.89 -11.54 12.26
N ALA A 119 -3.06 -11.66 13.30
CA ALA A 119 -3.04 -10.71 14.42
C ALA A 119 -2.65 -9.29 13.96
N ALA A 120 -1.72 -9.15 13.02
CA ALA A 120 -1.37 -7.86 12.44
C ALA A 120 -2.54 -7.24 11.67
N CYS A 121 -3.23 -8.03 10.85
CA CYS A 121 -4.42 -7.61 10.11
C CYS A 121 -5.56 -7.16 11.04
N GLU A 122 -5.83 -7.90 12.12
CA GLU A 122 -6.83 -7.53 13.12
C GLU A 122 -6.55 -6.16 13.74
N VAL A 123 -5.30 -5.88 14.12
CA VAL A 123 -4.88 -4.59 14.68
C VAL A 123 -5.10 -3.46 13.67
N VAL A 124 -4.70 -3.65 12.40
CA VAL A 124 -4.87 -2.64 11.35
C VAL A 124 -6.36 -2.35 11.11
N LEU A 125 -7.18 -3.39 11.02
CA LEU A 125 -8.62 -3.26 10.77
C LEU A 125 -9.37 -2.65 11.96
N GLN A 126 -8.94 -2.93 13.19
CA GLN A 126 -9.47 -2.29 14.38
C GLN A 126 -9.16 -0.79 14.37
N LEU A 127 -7.90 -0.42 14.14
CA LEU A 127 -7.46 0.97 14.09
C LEU A 127 -8.15 1.76 12.96
N ALA A 128 -8.33 1.15 11.79
CA ALA A 128 -9.01 1.77 10.65
C ALA A 128 -10.50 2.08 10.93
N ARG A 129 -11.13 1.34 11.85
CA ARG A 129 -12.52 1.61 12.28
C ARG A 129 -12.60 2.78 13.27
N GLU A 130 -11.56 3.01 14.07
CA GLU A 130 -11.53 4.05 15.10
C GLU A 130 -11.26 5.46 14.53
N ILE A 131 -10.58 5.53 13.38
CA ILE A 131 -10.21 6.78 12.71
C ILE A 131 -11.32 7.27 11.75
N ARG A 132 -12.38 6.47 11.55
CA ARG A 132 -13.47 6.74 10.60
C ARG A 132 -14.59 7.57 11.20
#